data_AF-A0A717B153-F1
#
_entry.id   AF-A0A717B153-F1
#
_cell.length_a   1.000
_cell.length_b   1.000
_cell.length_c   1.000
_cell.angle_alpha   90.00
_cell.angle_beta   90.00
_cell.angle_gamma   90.00
#
_symmetry.space_group_name_H-M   'P 1'
#
loop_
_entity.id
_entity.type
_entity.pdbx_description
1 polymer ?
#
loop_
_entity_poly.entity_id
_entity_poly.type
_entity_poly.pdbx_seq_one_letter_code
_entity_poly.pdbx_strand_id
1 'polypeptide(L)' 'MDIVSVALKRYSTKAFDPSKKLTAEEADKVKTLLQYSPSSTNSQPWHFIVASTEEG' A
#
# COMPACT_ATOMS: atom_id res chain seq x y z
N MET A 1 -8.51 3.73 -16.17
CA MET A 1 -7.12 3.43 -16.60
C MET A 1 -6.96 1.92 -16.53
N ASP A 2 -6.28 1.29 -17.47
CA ASP A 2 -5.99 -0.15 -17.38
C ASP A 2 -4.72 -0.42 -16.57
N ILE A 3 -4.43 -1.69 -16.30
CA ILE A 3 -3.30 -2.09 -15.45
C ILE A 3 -1.94 -1.79 -16.08
N VAL A 4 -1.82 -1.88 -17.41
CA VAL A 4 -0.59 -1.56 -18.14
C VAL A 4 -0.28 -0.06 -18.02
N SER A 5 -1.29 0.78 -18.18
CA SER A 5 -1.16 2.23 -18.01
C SER A 5 -0.70 2.63 -16.62
N VAL A 6 -1.21 1.95 -15.57
CA VAL A 6 -0.76 2.17 -14.19
C VAL A 6 0.71 1.77 -14.02
N ALA A 7 1.11 0.62 -14.58
CA ALA A 7 2.49 0.14 -14.51
C ALA A 7 3.50 1.08 -15.19
N LEU A 8 3.11 1.73 -16.29
CA LEU A 8 3.95 2.69 -17.01
C LEU A 8 3.97 4.08 -16.36
N LYS A 9 2.90 4.47 -15.67
CA LYS A 9 2.79 5.80 -15.02
C LYS A 9 3.31 5.84 -13.60
N ARG A 10 3.31 4.72 -12.87
CA ARG A 10 3.82 4.70 -11.50
C ARG A 10 5.30 5.10 -11.48
N TYR A 11 5.73 5.78 -10.43
CA TYR A 11 7.12 6.16 -10.22
C TYR A 11 7.46 6.04 -8.73
N SER A 12 8.75 6.08 -8.39
CA SER A 12 9.19 6.08 -6.99
C SER A 12 9.11 7.49 -6.41
N THR A 13 8.01 7.82 -5.73
CA THR A 13 7.82 9.12 -5.07
C THR A 13 8.93 9.40 -4.07
N LYS A 14 9.56 10.58 -4.15
CA LYS A 14 10.70 10.98 -3.31
C LYS A 14 10.35 11.95 -2.20
N ALA A 15 9.20 12.62 -2.30
CA ALA A 15 8.66 13.51 -1.28
C ALA A 15 7.12 13.40 -1.33
N PHE A 16 6.49 13.36 -0.17
CA PHE A 16 5.04 13.29 -0.01
C PHE A 16 4.51 14.61 0.55
N ASP A 17 3.27 14.94 0.20
CA ASP A 17 2.56 16.08 0.76
C ASP A 17 1.94 15.67 2.11
N PRO A 18 2.39 16.22 3.25
CA PRO A 18 1.93 15.79 4.58
C PRO A 18 0.46 16.16 4.84
N SER A 19 -0.11 17.10 4.07
CA SER A 19 -1.52 17.50 4.19
C SER A 19 -2.48 16.49 3.52
N LYS A 20 -1.98 15.64 2.62
CA LYS A 20 -2.78 14.65 1.90
C LYS A 20 -2.76 13.31 2.61
N LYS A 21 -3.70 13.13 3.52
CA LYS A 21 -3.91 11.86 4.23
C LYS A 21 -4.81 10.93 3.43
N LEU A 22 -4.60 9.61 3.58
CA LEU A 22 -5.51 8.61 3.04
C LEU A 22 -6.86 8.70 3.75
N THR A 23 -7.93 8.46 3.01
CA THR A 23 -9.23 8.13 3.62
C THR A 23 -9.16 6.76 4.28
N ALA A 24 -10.09 6.49 5.22
CA ALA A 24 -10.18 5.18 5.87
C ALA A 24 -10.36 4.04 4.85
N GLU A 25 -11.18 4.26 3.81
CA GLU A 25 -11.42 3.27 2.75
C GLU A 25 -10.16 2.97 1.94
N GLU A 26 -9.35 3.99 1.60
CA GLU A 26 -8.09 3.78 0.89
C GLU A 26 -7.08 3.03 1.75
N ALA A 27 -6.99 3.34 3.04
CA ALA A 27 -6.14 2.60 3.98
C ALA A 27 -6.55 1.12 4.08
N ASP A 28 -7.85 0.83 4.10
CA ASP A 28 -8.37 -0.54 4.09
C ASP A 28 -8.06 -1.29 2.79
N LYS A 29 -8.14 -0.61 1.64
CA LYS A 29 -7.72 -1.18 0.34
C LYS A 29 -6.24 -1.57 0.37
N VAL A 30 -5.36 -0.72 0.90
CA VAL A 30 -3.92 -1.04 1.03
C VAL A 30 -3.70 -2.25 1.93
N LYS A 31 -4.34 -2.31 3.11
CA LYS A 31 -4.24 -3.47 4.01
C LYS A 31 -4.73 -4.76 3.35
N THR A 32 -5.82 -4.68 2.58
CA THR A 32 -6.36 -5.82 1.82
C THR A 32 -5.34 -6.32 0.79
N LEU A 33 -4.67 -5.42 0.06
CA LEU A 33 -3.62 -5.82 -0.89
C LEU A 33 -2.44 -6.53 -0.21
N LEU A 34 -2.03 -6.06 0.98
CA LEU A 34 -0.98 -6.71 1.77
C LEU A 34 -1.39 -8.12 2.21
N GLN A 35 -2.62 -8.28 2.70
CA GLN A 35 -3.14 -9.56 3.20
C GLN A 35 -3.27 -10.62 2.10
N TYR A 36 -3.71 -10.22 0.91
CA TYR A 36 -4.05 -11.15 -0.17
C TYR A 36 -2.91 -11.39 -1.18
N SER A 37 -1.70 -10.92 -0.88
CA SER A 37 -0.53 -11.27 -1.68
C SER A 37 -0.27 -12.79 -1.59
N PRO A 38 -0.06 -13.51 -2.69
CA PRO A 38 0.25 -14.93 -2.64
C PRO A 38 1.65 -15.16 -2.08
N SER A 39 1.82 -16.25 -1.34
CA SER A 39 3.11 -16.70 -0.80
C SER A 39 3.33 -18.18 -1.10
N SER A 40 4.60 -18.61 -1.11
CA SER A 40 4.94 -20.03 -1.24
C SER A 40 4.17 -20.83 -0.20
N THR A 41 3.49 -21.90 -0.64
CA THR A 41 2.61 -22.75 0.19
C THR A 41 1.56 -22.01 1.01
N ASN A 42 1.21 -20.76 0.63
CA ASN A 42 0.37 -19.85 1.41
C ASN A 42 0.88 -19.59 2.84
N SER A 43 2.19 -19.70 3.06
CA SER A 43 2.85 -19.55 4.36
C SER A 43 2.71 -18.16 5.00
N GLN A 44 2.44 -17.13 4.19
CA GLN A 44 2.28 -15.73 4.61
C GLN A 44 3.37 -15.29 5.62
N PRO A 45 4.68 -15.47 5.31
CA PRO A 45 5.76 -15.31 6.27
C PRO A 45 6.14 -13.84 6.44
N TRP A 46 5.17 -12.94 6.41
CA TRP A 46 5.33 -11.50 6.53
C TRP A 46 4.54 -10.98 7.72
N HIS A 47 5.06 -9.90 8.29
CA HIS A 47 4.37 -9.09 9.29
C HIS A 47 4.42 -7.64 8.83
N PHE A 48 3.28 -6.95 8.87
CA PHE A 48 3.18 -5.56 8.44
C PHE A 48 2.86 -4.67 9.63
N ILE A 49 3.65 -3.61 9.77
CA ILE A 49 3.38 -2.52 10.72
C ILE A 49 2.90 -1.33 9.89
N VAL A 50 1.75 -0.76 10.27
CA VAL A 50 1.18 0.41 9.62
C VAL A 50 1.32 1.61 10.56
N ALA A 51 2.30 2.45 10.27
CA ALA A 51 2.49 3.73 10.94
C ALA A 51 1.58 4.77 10.28
N SER A 52 0.54 5.23 10.98
CA SER A 52 -0.42 6.22 10.48
C SER A 52 -0.50 7.47 11.35
N THR A 53 0.30 7.52 12.41
CA THR A 53 0.37 8.66 13.34
C THR A 53 1.65 9.46 13.09
N GLU A 54 1.76 10.65 13.68
CA GLU A 54 2.98 11.46 13.52
C GLU A 54 4.14 10.87 14.34
N GLU A 55 3.84 10.15 15.42
CA GLU A 55 4.79 9.43 16.25
C GLU A 55 5.30 8.12 15.62
N GLY A 56 4.53 7.56 14.68
CA GLY A 56 4.72 6.24 14.08
C GLY A 56 3.44 5.42 14.15
#